data_AF-A0A8J7SY29-F1
#
_entry.id   AF-A0A8J7SY29-F1
#
_cell.length_a   1.000
_cell.length_b   1.000
_cell.length_c   1.000
_cell.angle_alpha   90.00
_cell.angle_beta   90.00
_cell.angle_gamma   90.00
#
_symmetry.space_group_name_H-M   'P 1'
#
loop_
_entity.id
_entity.type
_entity.pdbx_description
1 polymer ?
#
loop_
_entity_poly.entity_id
_entity_poly.type
_entity_poly.pdbx_seq_one_letter_code
_entity_poly.pdbx_strand_id
1 'polypeptide(L)' 'RTTAEIMERLGLSNQTKNRERYITSLVAAGYLQMTNPENPTASNQKYKKVTTK' A
#
# COMPACT_ATOMS: atom_id res chain seq x y z
N ARG A 1 -4.31 -6.60 2.75
CA ARG A 1 -4.51 -6.38 1.30
C ARG A 1 -3.15 -6.33 0.64
N THR A 2 -3.03 -6.80 -0.59
CA THR A 2 -1.84 -6.61 -1.43
C THR A 2 -1.90 -5.23 -2.08
N THR A 3 -0.76 -4.79 -2.61
CA THR A 3 -0.66 -3.56 -3.39
C THR A 3 -1.63 -3.55 -4.58
N ALA A 4 -1.75 -4.69 -5.25
CA ALA A 4 -2.59 -4.86 -6.43
C ALA A 4 -4.08 -4.66 -6.12
N GLU A 5 -4.58 -5.28 -5.04
CA GLU A 5 -5.96 -5.13 -4.58
C GLU A 5 -6.29 -3.68 -4.19
N ILE A 6 -5.32 -2.97 -3.61
CA ILE A 6 -5.50 -1.56 -3.21
C ILE A 6 -5.59 -0.68 -4.46
N MET A 7 -4.72 -0.91 -5.45
CA MET A 7 -4.72 -0.14 -6.70
C MET A 7 -5.93 -0.44 -7.58
N GLU A 8 -6.36 -1.70 -7.65
CA GLU A 8 -7.58 -2.10 -8.35
C GLU A 8 -8.80 -1.36 -7.79
N ARG A 9 -8.93 -1.25 -6.46
CA ARG A 9 -9.98 -0.45 -5.82
C ARG A 9 -9.90 1.04 -6.12
N LEU A 10 -8.70 1.56 -6.42
CA LEU A 10 -8.49 2.96 -6.80
C LEU A 10 -8.65 3.19 -8.31
N GLY A 11 -8.93 2.14 -9.10
CA GLY A 11 -9.04 2.23 -10.56
C GLY A 11 -7.71 2.48 -11.27
N LEU A 12 -6.58 2.11 -10.65
CA LEU A 12 -5.24 2.42 -11.13
C LEU A 12 -4.61 1.22 -11.86
N SER A 13 -4.42 1.34 -13.18
CA SER A 13 -3.89 0.27 -14.02
C SER A 13 -2.36 0.17 -14.03
N ASN A 14 -1.64 1.28 -13.83
CA ASN A 14 -0.17 1.33 -13.95
C ASN A 14 0.54 1.07 -12.61
N GLN A 15 0.55 -0.21 -12.22
CA GLN A 15 0.86 -0.66 -10.85
C GLN A 15 2.25 -0.22 -10.34
N THR A 16 3.28 -0.22 -11.18
CA THR A 16 4.67 0.04 -10.75
C THR A 16 4.88 1.50 -10.33
N LYS A 17 4.50 2.46 -11.19
CA LYS A 17 4.59 3.90 -10.89
C LYS A 17 3.59 4.33 -9.82
N ASN A 18 2.42 3.69 -9.79
CA ASN A 18 1.37 4.05 -8.85
C ASN A 18 1.64 3.49 -7.44
N ARG A 19 2.38 2.39 -7.31
CA ARG A 19 2.75 1.85 -5.99
C ARG A 19 3.48 2.89 -5.17
N GLU A 20 4.56 3.45 -5.70
CA GLU A 20 5.38 4.41 -4.95
C GLU A 20 4.61 5.69 -4.63
N ARG A 21 3.77 6.16 -5.56
CA ARG A 21 3.01 7.40 -5.38
C ARG A 21 1.86 7.25 -4.40
N TYR A 22 1.05 6.21 -4.51
CA TYR A 22 -0.19 6.09 -3.73
C TYR A 22 0.00 5.35 -2.42
N ILE A 23 0.78 4.26 -2.40
CA ILE A 23 0.96 3.47 -1.17
C ILE A 23 1.80 4.23 -0.16
N THR A 24 2.90 4.86 -0.60
CA THR A 24 3.73 5.68 0.28
C THR A 24 2.93 6.84 0.88
N SER A 25 2.11 7.53 0.07
CA SER A 25 1.25 8.59 0.58
C SER A 25 0.22 8.08 1.59
N LEU A 26 -0.41 6.93 1.35
CA LEU A 26 -1.38 6.34 2.28
C LEU A 26 -0.73 5.86 3.59
N VAL A 27 0.51 5.38 3.52
CA VAL A 27 1.29 5.00 4.72
C VAL A 27 1.72 6.23 5.50
N ALA A 28 2.25 7.26 4.82
CA ALA A 28 2.66 8.52 5.44
C ALA A 28 1.48 9.26 6.09
N ALA A 29 0.30 9.23 5.45
CA ALA A 29 -0.93 9.78 6.01
C ALA A 29 -1.53 8.92 7.14
N GLY A 30 -0.95 7.77 7.46
CA GLY A 30 -1.39 6.89 8.54
C GLY A 30 -2.64 6.06 8.23
N TYR A 31 -3.12 6.02 6.98
CA TYR A 31 -4.25 5.18 6.59
C TYR A 31 -3.88 3.71 6.41
N LEU A 32 -2.63 3.44 6.03
CA LEU A 32 -2.09 2.10 5.82
C LEU A 32 -0.87 1.86 6.70
N GLN A 33 -0.74 0.63 7.19
CA GLN A 33 0.46 0.14 7.85
C GLN A 33 1.06 -1.03 7.08
N MET A 34 2.37 -0.94 6.82
CA MET A 34 3.16 -2.02 6.24
C MET A 34 3.27 -3.20 7.22
N THR A 35 3.14 -4.43 6.71
CA THR A 35 3.38 -5.63 7.53
C THR A 35 4.86 -5.98 7.65
N ASN A 36 5.66 -5.65 6.64
CA ASN A 36 7.11 -5.82 6.65
C ASN A 36 7.78 -4.46 6.37
N PRO A 37 8.00 -3.62 7.40
CA PRO A 37 8.62 -2.31 7.21
C PRO A 37 10.11 -2.40 6.86
N GLU A 38 10.80 -3.47 7.25
CA GLU A 38 12.23 -3.67 6.99
C GLU A 38 12.52 -3.99 5.51
N ASN A 39 11.57 -4.64 4.83
CA ASN A 39 11.64 -4.87 3.39
C ASN A 39 10.32 -4.48 2.69
N PRO A 40 10.13 -3.19 2.37
CA PRO A 40 8.93 -2.68 1.71
C PRO A 40 8.69 -3.26 0.31
N THR A 41 9.75 -3.77 -0.32
CA THR A 41 9.71 -4.33 -1.68
C THR A 41 9.48 -5.84 -1.72
N ALA A 42 9.36 -6.50 -0.56
CA ALA A 42 9.16 -7.93 -0.47
C ALA A 42 7.92 -8.37 -1.27
N SER A 43 8.00 -9.51 -1.96
CA SER A 43 6.90 -10.07 -2.75
C SER A 43 5.68 -10.41 -1.90
N ASN A 44 5.89 -10.73 -0.62
CA ASN A 44 4.84 -11.00 0.36
C ASN A 44 4.42 -9.74 1.15
N GLN A 45 4.85 -8.54 0.75
CA GLN A 45 4.47 -7.31 1.41
C GLN A 45 2.95 -7.10 1.33
N LYS A 46 2.35 -6.85 2.49
CA LYS A 46 0.92 -6.57 2.62
C LYS A 46 0.73 -5.28 3.42
N TYR A 47 -0.45 -4.70 3.26
CA TYR A 47 -0.86 -3.50 3.96
C TYR A 47 -2.14 -3.76 4.74
N LYS A 48 -2.18 -3.21 5.96
CA LYS A 48 -3.35 -3.21 6.84
C LYS A 48 -3.93 -1.79 6.88
N LYS A 49 -5.27 -1.68 6.84
CA LYS A 49 -5.94 -0.40 7.08
C LYS A 49 -5.82 -0.08 8.56
N VAL A 50 -5.31 1.11 8.88
CA VAL A 50 -5.34 1.63 10.25
C VAL A 50 -6.75 2.14 10.50
N THR A 51 -7.44 1.56 11.46
CA THR A 51 -8.73 2.06 11.92
C THR A 51 -8.45 3.03 13.05
N THR A 52 -8.34 4.32 12.74
CA THR A 52 -8.37 5.36 13.76
C THR A 52 -9.76 5.31 14.39
N LYS A 53 -9.83 5.05 15.70
CA LYS A 53 -11.07 5.06 16.49
C LYS A 53 -11.58 6.48 16.65
#